data_AF-A0A815V5J6-F1
#
_entry.id   AF-A0A815V5J6-F1
#
_cell.length_a   1.000
_cell.length_b   1.000
_cell.length_c   1.000
_cell.angle_alpha   90.00
_cell.angle_beta   90.00
_cell.angle_gamma   90.00
#
_symmetry.space_group_name_H-M   'P 1'
#
loop_
_entity.id
_entity.type
_entity.pdbx_description
1 polymer ?
#
loop_
_entity_poly.entity_id
_entity_poly.type
_entity_poly.pdbx_seq_one_letter_code
_entity_poly.pdbx_strand_id
1 'polypeptide(L)'
;MAMNNQFTPIEYLVIDHFCSLNELASLISYTPQLRCLILHKGKSNDSNIMVLLSSITLANLKWIYLNLCQTIFNELEIFITKIFPNLKSLSIIESEDITFLDAHRWEQLILNYFSQLEKFYLIYDDYVDNEQKYPIYTRRPN
;
A
#
# COMPACT_ATOMS: atom_id res chain seq x y z
N MET A 1 -13.85 19.75 -28.53
CA MET A 1 -13.21 18.43 -28.71
C MET A 1 -13.55 17.60 -27.49
N ALA A 2 -14.45 16.63 -27.61
CA ALA A 2 -14.80 15.74 -26.51
C ALA A 2 -13.85 14.55 -26.54
N MET A 3 -12.94 14.44 -25.57
CA MET A 3 -12.28 13.16 -25.31
C MET A 3 -13.32 12.26 -24.68
N ASN A 4 -13.91 11.37 -25.49
CA ASN A 4 -14.67 10.24 -24.99
C ASN A 4 -13.68 9.29 -24.30
N ASN A 5 -13.27 9.62 -23.08
CA ASN A 5 -12.52 8.72 -22.21
C ASN A 5 -13.49 7.59 -21.84
N GLN A 6 -13.54 6.55 -22.67
CA GLN A 6 -14.18 5.29 -22.33
C GLN A 6 -13.39 4.69 -21.17
N PHE A 7 -13.84 4.98 -19.95
CA PHE A 7 -13.29 4.36 -18.76
C PHE A 7 -13.51 2.85 -18.83
N THR A 8 -12.50 2.11 -18.40
CA THR A 8 -12.55 0.65 -18.43
C THR A 8 -13.59 0.15 -17.41
N PRO A 9 -14.32 -0.94 -17.71
CA PRO A 9 -15.25 -1.56 -16.77
C PRO A 9 -14.52 -2.44 -15.73
N ILE A 10 -13.22 -2.22 -15.52
CA ILE A 10 -12.41 -3.05 -14.63
C ILE A 10 -12.85 -2.82 -13.19
N GLU A 11 -13.46 -3.84 -12.59
CA GLU A 11 -13.87 -3.85 -11.17
C GLU A 11 -12.82 -4.51 -10.26
N TYR A 12 -11.95 -5.36 -10.82
CA TYR A 12 -10.95 -6.13 -10.08
C TYR A 12 -9.59 -6.01 -10.77
N LEU A 13 -8.60 -5.50 -10.04
CA LEU A 13 -7.24 -5.34 -10.54
C LEU A 13 -6.27 -6.06 -9.61
N VAL A 14 -5.51 -6.99 -10.18
CA VAL A 14 -4.43 -7.72 -9.50
C VAL A 14 -3.13 -7.39 -10.22
N ILE A 15 -2.16 -6.89 -9.47
CA ILE A 15 -0.82 -6.56 -9.97
C ILE A 15 0.16 -7.47 -9.25
N ASP A 16 0.62 -8.51 -9.96
CA ASP A 16 1.70 -9.40 -9.53
C ASP A 16 3.02 -9.02 -10.20
N HIS A 17 3.40 -7.76 -10.04
CA HIS A 17 4.65 -7.21 -10.53
C HIS A 17 5.11 -6.11 -9.59
N PHE A 18 6.42 -5.83 -9.57
CA PHE A 18 6.96 -4.64 -8.90
C PHE A 18 6.30 -3.40 -9.48
N CYS A 19 5.62 -2.63 -8.62
CA CYS A 19 4.89 -1.44 -9.00
C CYS A 19 5.07 -0.38 -7.92
N SER A 20 5.56 0.78 -8.32
CA SER A 20 5.62 1.95 -7.44
C SER A 20 4.23 2.52 -7.20
N LEU A 21 4.00 3.21 -6.08
CA LEU A 21 2.69 3.81 -5.81
C LEU A 21 2.28 4.85 -6.88
N ASN A 22 3.23 5.46 -7.60
CA ASN A 22 2.97 6.38 -8.72
C ASN A 22 2.49 5.67 -9.98
N GLU A 23 3.10 4.53 -10.31
CA GLU A 23 2.63 3.68 -11.41
C GLU A 23 1.24 3.14 -11.08
N LEU A 24 1.03 2.69 -9.84
CA LEU A 24 -0.28 2.25 -9.37
C LEU A 24 -1.32 3.37 -9.48
N ALA A 25 -1.02 4.58 -8.99
CA ALA A 25 -1.90 5.73 -9.12
C ALA A 25 -2.26 6.02 -10.59
N SER A 26 -1.27 5.96 -11.47
CA SER A 26 -1.48 6.17 -12.90
C SER A 26 -2.40 5.09 -13.49
N LEU A 27 -2.20 3.82 -13.14
CA LEU A 27 -3.05 2.71 -13.58
C LEU A 27 -4.50 2.87 -13.12
N ILE A 28 -4.70 3.11 -11.82
CA ILE A 28 -6.05 3.18 -11.25
C ILE A 28 -6.83 4.42 -11.69
N SER A 29 -6.15 5.46 -12.19
CA SER A 29 -6.80 6.64 -12.78
C SER A 29 -7.69 6.31 -14.00
N TYR A 30 -7.40 5.19 -14.68
CA TYR A 30 -8.18 4.70 -15.83
C TYR A 30 -9.25 3.65 -15.45
N THR A 31 -9.37 3.30 -14.17
CA THR A 31 -10.28 2.27 -13.65
C THR A 31 -11.20 2.82 -12.56
N PRO A 32 -12.07 3.83 -12.85
CA PRO A 32 -12.92 4.45 -11.81
C PRO A 32 -14.00 3.50 -11.24
N GLN A 33 -14.28 2.39 -11.92
CA GLN A 33 -15.23 1.37 -11.45
C GLN A 33 -14.58 0.32 -10.53
N LEU A 34 -13.29 0.48 -10.20
CA LEU A 34 -12.56 -0.48 -9.40
C LEU A 34 -13.19 -0.67 -8.02
N ARG A 35 -13.43 -1.93 -7.65
CA ARG A 35 -13.99 -2.37 -6.36
C ARG A 35 -12.97 -3.08 -5.51
N CYS A 36 -12.02 -3.76 -6.15
CA CYS A 36 -10.97 -4.55 -5.54
C CYS A 36 -9.62 -4.24 -6.19
N LEU A 37 -8.62 -3.95 -5.35
CA LEU A 37 -7.24 -3.76 -5.76
C LEU A 37 -6.33 -4.68 -4.95
N ILE A 38 -5.50 -5.47 -5.65
CA ILE A 38 -4.49 -6.32 -5.03
C ILE A 38 -3.14 -5.98 -5.66
N LEU A 39 -2.20 -5.52 -4.83
CA LEU A 39 -0.81 -5.28 -5.21
C LEU A 39 0.09 -6.23 -4.42
N HIS A 40 0.78 -7.15 -5.11
CA HIS A 40 1.66 -8.12 -4.45
C HIS A 40 3.08 -7.62 -4.20
N LYS A 41 3.54 -6.58 -4.91
CA LYS A 41 4.91 -6.07 -4.83
C LYS A 41 4.93 -4.56 -5.02
N GLY A 42 4.54 -3.82 -3.99
CA GLY A 42 4.63 -2.38 -3.93
C GLY A 42 6.03 -1.90 -3.57
N LYS A 43 6.45 -0.76 -4.09
CA LYS A 43 7.68 -0.08 -3.66
C LYS A 43 7.48 1.43 -3.48
N SER A 44 8.38 2.04 -2.70
CA SER A 44 8.47 3.50 -2.58
C SER A 44 8.64 4.17 -3.94
N ASN A 45 8.22 5.42 -4.00
CA ASN A 45 8.35 6.27 -5.16
C ASN A 45 9.62 7.12 -5.15
N ASP A 46 10.22 7.27 -6.33
CA ASP A 46 11.30 8.23 -6.54
C ASP A 46 10.81 9.69 -6.72
N SER A 47 9.50 9.93 -6.82
CA SER A 47 8.94 11.22 -7.22
C SER A 47 7.62 11.61 -6.52
N ASN A 48 7.26 12.90 -6.64
CA ASN A 48 6.23 13.59 -5.85
C ASN A 48 4.79 13.11 -6.15
N ILE A 49 4.32 12.13 -5.37
CA ILE A 49 3.01 11.44 -5.44
C ILE A 49 1.81 12.39 -5.58
N MET A 50 1.89 13.56 -4.94
CA MET A 50 0.77 14.49 -4.76
C MET A 50 0.11 14.93 -6.07
N VAL A 51 0.86 15.04 -7.17
CA VAL A 51 0.33 15.56 -8.44
C VAL A 51 -0.63 14.57 -9.08
N LEU A 52 -0.30 13.27 -9.08
CA LEU A 52 -1.10 12.23 -9.74
C LEU A 52 -2.42 11.95 -9.01
N LEU A 53 -2.41 12.05 -7.67
CA LEU A 53 -3.57 11.71 -6.85
C LEU A 53 -4.68 12.78 -6.85
N SER A 54 -4.39 13.99 -7.33
CA SER A 54 -5.32 15.12 -7.28
C SER A 54 -6.61 14.94 -8.10
N SER A 55 -6.63 13.98 -9.02
CA SER A 55 -7.76 13.75 -9.96
C SER A 55 -8.44 12.39 -9.83
N ILE A 56 -7.96 11.52 -8.93
CA ILE A 56 -8.41 10.13 -8.85
C ILE A 56 -9.48 10.00 -7.77
N THR A 57 -10.69 9.62 -8.18
CA THR A 57 -11.77 9.27 -7.25
C THR A 57 -12.20 7.83 -7.51
N LEU A 58 -11.84 6.91 -6.61
CA LEU A 58 -12.26 5.51 -6.68
C LEU A 58 -13.46 5.25 -5.75
N ALA A 59 -14.59 5.89 -6.07
CA ALA A 59 -15.78 5.89 -5.21
C ALA A 59 -16.32 4.47 -4.91
N ASN A 60 -16.05 3.52 -5.80
CA ASN A 60 -16.53 2.14 -5.71
C ASN A 60 -15.55 1.19 -5.00
N LEU A 61 -14.33 1.64 -4.69
CA LEU A 61 -13.31 0.77 -4.14
C LEU A 61 -13.63 0.42 -2.69
N LYS A 62 -13.74 -0.88 -2.44
CA LYS A 62 -14.14 -1.44 -1.14
C LYS A 62 -13.04 -2.27 -0.51
N TRP A 63 -12.20 -2.88 -1.35
CA TRP A 63 -11.18 -3.82 -0.87
C TRP A 63 -9.81 -3.51 -1.43
N ILE A 64 -8.82 -3.48 -0.55
CA ILE A 64 -7.42 -3.28 -0.87
C ILE A 64 -6.58 -4.31 -0.15
N TYR A 65 -5.67 -4.91 -0.90
CA TYR A 65 -4.53 -5.65 -0.40
C TYR A 65 -3.25 -5.04 -0.97
N LEU A 66 -2.32 -4.65 -0.09
CA LEU A 66 -1.01 -4.12 -0.46
C LEU A 66 0.08 -4.93 0.24
N ASN A 67 0.94 -5.58 -0.53
CA ASN A 67 2.21 -6.09 -0.03
C ASN A 67 3.29 -5.11 -0.47
N LEU A 68 3.83 -4.37 0.49
CA LEU A 68 4.72 -3.25 0.30
C LEU A 68 6.13 -3.67 0.73
N CYS A 69 7.07 -3.55 -0.17
CA CYS A 69 8.50 -3.66 0.11
C CYS A 69 9.10 -2.27 0.01
N GLN A 70 10.09 -1.92 0.83
CA GLN A 70 10.80 -0.63 0.74
C GLN A 70 9.88 0.60 0.71
N THR A 71 8.67 0.53 1.28
CA THR A 71 7.72 1.66 1.25
C THR A 71 7.64 2.27 2.63
N ILE A 72 7.93 3.56 2.73
CA ILE A 72 7.80 4.26 4.01
C ILE A 72 6.35 4.63 4.30
N PHE A 73 5.98 4.66 5.57
CA PHE A 73 4.60 4.89 6.00
C PHE A 73 4.06 6.22 5.49
N ASN A 74 4.87 7.28 5.47
CA ASN A 74 4.44 8.61 5.02
C ASN A 74 3.93 8.60 3.58
N GLU A 75 4.55 7.80 2.70
CA GLU A 75 4.12 7.67 1.31
C GLU A 75 2.80 6.92 1.22
N LEU A 76 2.66 5.84 1.99
CA LEU A 76 1.40 5.12 2.07
C LEU A 76 0.28 6.01 2.61
N GLU A 77 0.53 6.75 3.68
CA GLU A 77 -0.42 7.68 4.30
C GLU A 77 -0.93 8.71 3.27
N ILE A 78 -0.03 9.33 2.51
CA ILE A 78 -0.41 10.23 1.42
C ILE A 78 -1.25 9.52 0.35
N PHE A 79 -0.86 8.30 -0.02
CA PHE A 79 -1.56 7.51 -1.02
C PHE A 79 -2.99 7.16 -0.58
N ILE A 80 -3.15 6.60 0.62
CA ILE A 80 -4.43 6.05 1.06
C ILE A 80 -5.44 7.13 1.47
N THR A 81 -4.98 8.27 2.00
CA THR A 81 -5.85 9.38 2.41
C THR A 81 -6.54 10.07 1.24
N LYS A 82 -5.98 9.96 0.03
CA LYS A 82 -6.54 10.60 -1.17
C LYS A 82 -7.57 9.75 -1.89
N ILE A 83 -7.48 8.42 -1.81
CA ILE A 83 -8.14 7.57 -2.80
C ILE A 83 -9.37 6.86 -2.22
N PHE A 84 -9.48 6.67 -0.89
CA PHE A 84 -10.37 5.63 -0.35
C PHE A 84 -11.34 6.04 0.78
N PRO A 85 -12.23 7.04 0.60
CA PRO A 85 -13.21 7.41 1.63
C PRO A 85 -14.23 6.31 1.95
N ASN A 86 -14.47 5.37 1.02
CA ASN A 86 -15.46 4.29 1.15
C ASN A 86 -14.83 2.91 1.36
N LEU A 87 -13.56 2.86 1.78
CA LEU A 87 -12.86 1.60 1.96
C LEU A 87 -13.49 0.79 3.09
N LYS A 88 -13.83 -0.47 2.82
CA LYS A 88 -14.40 -1.38 3.82
C LYS A 88 -13.36 -2.32 4.39
N SER A 89 -12.35 -2.70 3.61
CA SER A 89 -11.26 -3.51 4.15
C SER A 89 -9.92 -3.18 3.53
N LEU A 90 -8.95 -3.06 4.42
CA LEU A 90 -7.55 -2.73 4.15
C LEU A 90 -6.69 -3.85 4.72
N SER A 91 -5.87 -4.46 3.86
CA SER A 91 -4.86 -5.42 4.25
C SER A 91 -3.50 -4.94 3.79
N ILE A 92 -2.55 -4.87 4.70
CA ILE A 92 -1.18 -4.43 4.44
C ILE A 92 -0.21 -5.48 4.94
N ILE A 93 0.76 -5.82 4.09
CA ILE A 93 1.97 -6.55 4.46
C ILE A 93 3.15 -5.61 4.22
N GLU A 94 4.02 -5.48 5.21
CA GLU A 94 5.23 -4.64 5.14
C GLU A 94 6.35 -5.30 5.98
N SER A 95 7.61 -4.99 5.68
CA SER A 95 8.76 -5.69 6.27
C SER A 95 9.94 -4.81 6.69
N GLU A 96 9.95 -3.51 6.39
CA GLU A 96 11.15 -2.68 6.48
C GLU A 96 10.97 -1.42 7.32
N ASP A 97 9.82 -0.74 7.21
CA ASP A 97 9.60 0.52 7.92
C ASP A 97 8.90 0.29 9.26
N ILE A 98 9.67 0.34 10.36
CA ILE A 98 9.18 0.17 11.72
C ILE A 98 8.05 1.16 12.09
N THR A 99 7.92 2.29 11.38
CA THR A 99 6.84 3.24 11.64
C THR A 99 5.45 2.69 11.30
N PHE A 100 5.35 1.56 10.57
CA PHE A 100 4.11 0.80 10.42
C PHE A 100 3.60 0.20 11.73
N LEU A 101 4.46 0.02 12.73
CA LEU A 101 4.10 -0.47 14.06
C LEU A 101 3.61 0.66 15.00
N ASP A 102 3.57 1.90 14.53
CA ASP A 102 3.02 3.02 15.30
C ASP A 102 1.49 2.95 15.34
N ALA A 103 0.96 2.37 16.42
CA ALA A 103 -0.47 2.23 16.64
C ALA A 103 -1.22 3.57 16.70
N HIS A 104 -0.59 4.63 17.22
CA HIS A 104 -1.24 5.93 17.33
C HIS A 104 -1.44 6.56 15.96
N ARG A 105 -0.45 6.44 15.06
CA ARG A 105 -0.59 6.91 13.68
C ARG A 105 -1.72 6.18 12.94
N TRP A 106 -1.79 4.85 13.07
CA TRP A 106 -2.90 4.08 12.50
C TRP A 106 -4.25 4.50 13.04
N GLU A 107 -4.38 4.69 14.35
CA GLU A 107 -5.61 5.17 14.97
C GLU A 107 -6.05 6.52 14.38
N GLN A 108 -5.15 7.49 14.31
CA GLN A 108 -5.45 8.81 13.72
C GLN A 108 -5.86 8.69 12.25
N LEU A 109 -5.17 7.85 11.48
CA LEU A 109 -5.46 7.64 10.07
C LEU A 109 -6.84 7.01 9.85
N ILE A 110 -7.18 5.99 10.64
CA ILE A 110 -8.47 5.30 10.58
C ILE A 110 -9.61 6.23 10.98
N LEU A 111 -9.49 6.92 12.11
CA LEU A 111 -10.53 7.81 12.61
C LEU A 111 -10.80 8.99 11.65
N ASN A 112 -9.74 9.53 11.03
CA ASN A 112 -9.88 10.71 10.17
C ASN A 112 -10.31 10.40 8.74
N TYR A 113 -9.94 9.24 8.19
CA TYR A 113 -10.11 8.97 6.76
C TYR A 113 -10.92 7.71 6.43
N PHE A 114 -11.00 6.72 7.31
CA PHE A 114 -11.64 5.44 7.02
C PHE A 114 -12.91 5.20 7.83
N SER A 115 -13.85 6.14 7.74
CA SER A 115 -15.15 6.08 8.45
C SER A 115 -16.00 4.83 8.16
N GLN A 116 -15.73 4.13 7.05
CA GLN A 116 -16.45 2.92 6.63
C GLN A 116 -15.60 1.63 6.77
N LEU A 117 -14.43 1.70 7.40
CA LEU A 117 -13.55 0.53 7.54
C LEU A 117 -14.18 -0.49 8.49
N GLU A 118 -14.41 -1.69 7.98
CA GLU A 118 -14.95 -2.82 8.72
C GLU A 118 -13.85 -3.79 9.15
N LYS A 119 -12.78 -3.91 8.33
CA LYS A 119 -11.66 -4.82 8.60
C LYS A 119 -10.33 -4.18 8.28
N PHE A 120 -9.42 -4.25 9.24
CA PHE A 120 -8.03 -3.83 9.10
C PHE A 120 -7.11 -4.99 9.43
N TYR A 121 -6.19 -5.30 8.54
CA TYR A 121 -5.15 -6.30 8.74
C TYR A 121 -3.80 -5.68 8.44
N LEU A 122 -2.90 -5.80 9.40
CA LEU A 122 -1.50 -5.43 9.27
C LEU A 122 -0.65 -6.66 9.60
N ILE A 123 0.20 -7.05 8.66
CA ILE A 123 1.22 -8.06 8.86
C ILE A 123 2.55 -7.35 8.70
N TYR A 124 3.37 -7.39 9.76
CA TYR A 124 4.73 -6.89 9.73
C TYR A 124 5.68 -8.09 9.74
N ASP A 125 6.39 -8.29 8.64
CA ASP A 125 7.31 -9.42 8.43
C ASP A 125 8.75 -8.92 8.53
N ASP A 126 9.31 -8.92 9.73
CA ASP A 126 10.72 -8.57 9.93
C ASP A 126 11.57 -9.68 9.29
N TYR A 127 12.03 -9.46 8.05
CA TYR A 127 13.04 -10.30 7.40
C TYR A 127 14.35 -10.10 8.15
N VAL A 128 14.47 -10.74 9.31
CA VAL A 128 15.76 -10.97 9.95
C VAL A 128 16.53 -11.86 8.99
N ASP A 129 17.43 -11.25 8.24
CA ASP A 129 18.32 -11.92 7.32
C ASP A 129 19.11 -12.95 8.13
N ASN A 130 18.63 -14.19 8.16
CA ASN A 130 19.19 -15.29 8.96
C ASN A 130 20.61 -15.69 8.49
N GLU A 131 21.21 -14.92 7.56
CA GLU A 131 22.61 -15.00 7.18
C GLU A 131 23.58 -14.29 8.14
N GLN A 132 23.12 -13.72 9.26
CA GLN A 132 24.02 -13.48 10.39
C GLN A 132 24.49 -14.83 10.97
N LYS A 133 25.55 -15.37 10.36
CA LYS A 133 26.46 -16.36 10.93
C LYS A 133 26.73 -15.98 12.38
N TYR A 134 26.09 -16.65 13.32
CA TYR A 134 26.46 -16.59 14.73
C TYR A 134 27.99 -16.75 14.82
N PRO A 135 28.71 -15.92 15.59
CA PRO A 135 30.13 -16.15 15.79
C PRO A 135 30.32 -17.55 16.39
N ILE A 136 30.97 -18.43 15.64
CA ILE A 136 31.36 -19.75 16.12
C ILE A 136 32.45 -19.51 17.17
N TYR A 137 32.07 -19.48 18.45
CA TYR A 137 33.03 -19.50 19.54
C TYR A 137 33.64 -20.90 19.65
N THR A 138 34.69 -21.17 18.88
CA THR A 138 35.52 -22.37 19.11
C THR A 138 36.32 -22.15 20.38
N ARG A 139 35.85 -22.69 21.50
CA ARG A 139 36.62 -22.80 22.75
C ARG A 139 37.82 -23.71 22.49
N ARG A 140 39.04 -23.17 22.45
CA ARG A 140 40.26 -23.99 22.42
C ARG A 140 40.37 -24.75 23.74
N PRO A 141 40.56 -26.08 23.73
CA PRO A 141 40.91 -26.81 24.94
C PRO A 141 42.32 -26.41 25.40
N ASN A 142 42.45 -26.09 26.68
CA ASN A 142 43.73 -25.95 27.38
C ASN A 142 44.31 -27.32 27.70
#